data_AF-A0A1F5AKS5-F1
#
_entry.id   AF-A0A1F5AKS5-F1
#
_cell.length_a   1.000
_cell.length_b   1.000
_cell.length_c   1.000
_cell.angle_alpha   90.00
_cell.angle_beta   90.00
_cell.angle_gamma   90.00
#
_symmetry.space_group_name_H-M   'P 1'
#
loop_
_entity.id
_entity.type
_entity.pdbx_description
1 polymer ?
#
loop_
_entity_poly.entity_id
_entity_poly.type
_entity_poly.pdbx_seq_one_letter_code
_entity_poly.pdbx_strand_id
1 'polypeptide(L)'
;MGLKQKQLQIRQKEYFEHHLKNRLSFLAGKKVGAAEVDKDPLVKNLRAQIRAVNNRLRLLAENEKRTAEMAKIKADRAAAPPKEQESGKAEKPKKAPEEGKAKKVKPEKKAAPPKEKEGVKEQKPAASPQAEPPKEDKPQ
;
A
#
# COMPACT_ATOMS: atom_id res chain seq x y z
N MET A 1 -5.82 -7.63 8.61
CA MET A 1 -4.49 -7.03 8.33
C MET A 1 -3.44 -7.89 9.01
N GLY A 2 -2.41 -8.29 8.28
CA GLY A 2 -1.55 -9.42 8.68
C GLY A 2 -0.36 -9.02 9.56
N LEU A 3 0.07 -9.95 10.42
CA LEU A 3 1.30 -9.88 11.23
C LEU A 3 2.52 -9.38 10.43
N LYS A 4 2.61 -9.79 9.15
CA LYS A 4 3.66 -9.37 8.21
C LYS A 4 3.72 -7.85 8.00
N GLN A 5 2.57 -7.18 7.91
CA GLN A 5 2.50 -5.73 7.73
C GLN A 5 3.00 -4.99 8.98
N LYS A 6 2.64 -5.47 10.17
CA LYS A 6 3.11 -4.92 11.45
C LYS A 6 4.63 -5.06 11.58
N GLN A 7 5.17 -6.23 11.26
CA GLN A 7 6.62 -6.46 11.22
C GLN A 7 7.34 -5.53 10.24
N LEU A 8 6.78 -5.32 9.05
CA LEU A 8 7.36 -4.39 8.07
C LEU A 8 7.41 -2.96 8.61
N GLN A 9 6.35 -2.49 9.26
CA GLN A 9 6.32 -1.15 9.88
C GLN A 9 7.36 -1.03 11.00
N ILE A 10 7.54 -2.07 11.81
CA ILE A 10 8.57 -2.10 12.86
C ILE A 10 9.98 -1.97 12.24
N ARG A 11 10.29 -2.77 11.20
CA ARG A 11 11.58 -2.67 10.50
C ARG A 11 11.82 -1.30 9.87
N GLN A 12 10.79 -0.69 9.27
CA GLN A 12 10.89 0.67 8.73
C GLN A 12 11.20 1.69 9.82
N LYS A 13 10.55 1.57 10.99
CA LYS A 13 10.84 2.42 12.15
C LYS A 13 12.31 2.30 12.57
N GLU A 14 12.80 1.08 12.76
CA GLU A 14 14.20 0.81 13.14
C GLU A 14 15.19 1.40 12.12
N TYR A 15 14.89 1.24 10.83
CA TYR A 15 15.70 1.81 9.75
C TYR A 15 15.80 3.34 9.86
N PHE A 16 14.68 4.04 10.04
CA PHE A 16 14.67 5.50 10.16
C PHE A 16 15.32 5.99 11.46
N GLU A 17 15.13 5.27 12.57
CA GLU A 17 15.79 5.58 13.84
C GLU A 17 17.30 5.44 13.75
N HIS A 18 17.80 4.39 13.08
CA HIS A 18 19.23 4.21 12.83
C HIS A 18 19.79 5.34 11.96
N HIS A 19 19.11 5.70 10.87
CA HIS A 19 19.52 6.81 10.01
C HIS A 19 19.50 8.15 10.75
N LEU A 20 18.51 8.38 11.61
CA LEU A 20 18.43 9.58 12.43
C LEU A 20 19.62 9.66 13.40
N LYS A 21 19.94 8.56 14.09
CA LYS A 21 21.11 8.49 14.99
C LYS A 21 22.40 8.78 14.24
N ASN A 22 22.62 8.15 13.09
CA ASN A 22 23.81 8.38 12.28
C ASN A 22 23.94 9.84 11.84
N ARG A 23 22.82 10.46 11.41
CA ARG A 23 22.83 11.87 11.02
C ARG A 23 23.14 12.79 12.20
N LEU A 24 22.57 12.52 13.37
CA LEU A 24 22.83 13.30 14.58
C LEU A 24 24.31 13.18 15.00
N SER A 25 24.88 11.98 14.98
CA SER A 25 26.31 11.76 15.27
C SER A 25 27.21 12.50 14.28
N PHE A 26 26.86 12.50 12.99
CA PHE A 26 27.60 13.25 11.97
C PHE A 26 27.57 14.77 12.21
N LEU A 27 26.41 15.32 12.58
CA LEU A 27 26.27 16.74 12.89
C LEU A 27 27.00 17.13 14.18
N ALA A 28 26.98 16.25 15.19
CA ALA A 28 27.74 16.43 16.42
C ALA A 28 29.25 16.48 16.16
N GLY A 29 29.77 15.61 15.29
CA GLY A 29 31.18 15.63 14.86
C GLY A 29 31.57 16.93 14.14
N LYS A 30 30.61 17.57 13.45
CA LYS A 30 30.78 18.88 12.80
C LYS A 30 30.60 20.08 13.75
N LYS A 31 30.33 19.84 15.04
CA LYS A 31 30.06 20.88 16.06
C LYS A 31 28.90 21.82 15.66
N VAL A 32 27.92 21.29 14.94
CA VAL A 32 26.71 22.03 14.54
C VAL A 32 25.86 22.29 15.78
N GLY A 33 25.40 23.53 15.96
CA GLY A 33 24.56 23.90 17.11
C GLY A 33 23.18 23.23 17.06
N ALA A 34 22.55 23.00 18.21
CA ALA A 34 21.25 22.32 18.29
C ALA A 34 20.17 22.98 17.42
N ALA A 35 20.13 24.32 17.37
CA ALA A 35 19.19 25.07 16.54
C ALA A 35 19.38 24.82 15.03
N GLU A 36 20.60 24.53 14.60
CA GLU A 36 20.89 24.18 13.20
C GLU A 36 20.58 22.71 12.91
N VAL A 37 20.84 21.81 13.86
CA VAL A 37 20.44 20.40 13.77
C VAL A 37 18.92 20.27 13.60
N ASP A 38 18.14 21.05 14.34
CA ASP A 38 16.69 21.05 14.21
C ASP A 38 16.19 21.68 12.91
N LYS A 39 17.01 22.53 12.26
CA LYS A 39 16.73 23.10 10.94
C LYS A 39 17.09 22.15 9.79
N ASP A 40 17.97 21.17 10.01
CA ASP A 40 18.41 20.19 9.00
C ASP A 40 17.21 19.47 8.34
N PRO A 41 17.03 19.60 7.01
CA PRO A 41 15.93 18.96 6.28
C PRO A 41 15.89 17.43 6.42
N LEU A 42 17.05 16.77 6.47
CA LEU A 42 17.14 15.32 6.61
C LEU A 42 16.67 14.88 7.99
N VAL A 43 17.09 15.59 9.05
CA VAL A 43 16.65 15.30 10.41
C VAL A 43 15.14 15.50 10.55
N LYS A 44 14.60 16.57 9.97
CA LYS A 44 13.14 16.82 9.94
C LYS A 44 12.38 15.70 9.24
N ASN A 45 12.86 15.27 8.06
CA ASN A 45 12.22 14.22 7.28
C ASN A 45 12.25 12.87 8.03
N LEU A 46 13.40 12.47 8.57
CA LEU A 46 13.53 11.23 9.34
C LEU A 46 12.62 11.22 10.58
N ARG A 47 12.55 12.33 11.33
CA ARG A 47 11.61 12.48 12.44
C ARG A 47 10.15 12.39 11.97
N ALA A 48 9.81 12.98 10.83
CA ALA A 48 8.47 12.91 10.26
C ALA A 48 8.09 11.48 9.84
N GLN A 49 9.02 10.74 9.23
CA GLN A 49 8.82 9.34 8.84
C GLN A 49 8.61 8.45 10.07
N ILE A 50 9.40 8.62 11.14
CA ILE A 50 9.20 7.91 12.41
C ILE A 50 7.79 8.18 12.97
N ARG A 51 7.34 9.45 12.97
CA ARG A 51 5.97 9.80 13.41
C ARG A 51 4.90 9.12 12.54
N ALA A 52 5.07 9.12 11.22
CA ALA A 52 4.12 8.50 10.30
C ALA A 52 4.01 6.99 10.53
N VAL A 53 5.14 6.29 10.69
CA VAL A 53 5.16 4.85 11.00
C VAL A 53 4.51 4.55 12.35
N ASN A 54 4.80 5.36 13.38
CA ASN A 54 4.16 5.21 14.70
C ASN A 54 2.64 5.38 14.63
N ASN A 55 2.15 6.37 13.89
CA ASN A 55 0.72 6.55 13.67
C ASN A 55 0.10 5.34 12.98
N ARG A 56 0.79 4.78 11.98
CA ARG A 56 0.32 3.58 11.28
C ARG A 56 0.27 2.35 12.20
N LEU A 57 1.25 2.18 13.07
CA LEU A 57 1.26 1.13 14.09
C LEU A 57 0.09 1.28 15.09
N ARG A 58 -0.23 2.51 15.51
CA ARG A 58 -1.39 2.79 16.38
C ARG A 58 -2.71 2.41 15.70
N LEU A 59 -2.90 2.81 14.45
CA LEU A 59 -4.10 2.45 13.68
C LEU A 59 -4.24 0.93 13.48
N LEU A 60 -3.13 0.22 13.27
CA LEU A 60 -3.16 -1.24 13.21
C LEU A 60 -3.61 -1.85 14.54
N ALA A 61 -3.11 -1.34 15.66
CA ALA A 61 -3.53 -1.80 16.99
C ALA A 61 -5.02 -1.51 17.29
N GLU A 62 -5.53 -0.34 16.88
CA GLU A 62 -6.96 -0.01 17.01
C GLU A 62 -7.85 -0.93 16.16
N ASN A 63 -7.42 -1.25 14.94
CA ASN A 63 -8.13 -2.19 14.08
C ASN A 63 -8.10 -3.62 14.63
N GLU A 64 -6.97 -4.05 15.22
CA GLU A 64 -6.86 -5.34 15.92
C GLU A 64 -7.88 -5.42 17.07
N LYS A 65 -8.02 -4.35 17.88
CA LYS A 65 -9.02 -4.27 18.95
C LYS A 65 -10.47 -4.33 18.43
N ARG A 66 -10.82 -3.50 17.44
CA ARG A 66 -12.16 -3.52 16.82
C ARG A 66 -12.50 -4.89 16.23
N THR A 67 -11.53 -5.57 15.62
CA THR A 67 -11.73 -6.90 15.05
C THR A 67 -11.99 -7.92 16.16
N ALA A 68 -11.23 -7.85 17.27
CA ALA A 68 -11.44 -8.72 18.43
C ALA A 68 -12.82 -8.48 19.09
N GLU A 69 -13.25 -7.23 19.23
CA GLU A 69 -14.58 -6.87 19.75
C GLU A 69 -15.70 -7.41 18.85
N MET A 70 -15.60 -7.21 17.54
CA MET A 70 -16.56 -7.76 16.57
C MET A 70 -16.58 -9.29 16.58
N ALA A 71 -15.43 -9.95 16.79
CA ALA A 71 -15.36 -11.40 16.90
C ALA A 71 -16.08 -11.90 18.17
N LYS A 72 -15.95 -11.20 19.30
CA LYS A 72 -16.69 -11.50 20.54
C LYS A 72 -18.20 -11.38 20.34
N ILE A 73 -18.65 -10.23 19.80
CA ILE A 73 -20.08 -10.02 19.53
C ILE A 73 -20.65 -11.10 18.59
N LYS A 74 -19.88 -11.50 17.57
CA LYS A 74 -20.28 -12.60 16.68
C LYS A 74 -20.32 -13.95 17.39
N ALA A 75 -19.36 -14.24 18.26
CA ALA A 75 -19.34 -15.46 19.07
C ALA A 75 -20.52 -15.50 20.04
N ASP A 76 -20.80 -14.39 20.74
CA ASP A 76 -21.93 -14.28 21.67
C ASP A 76 -23.27 -14.44 20.94
N ARG A 77 -23.41 -13.83 19.74
CA ARG A 77 -24.60 -13.99 18.91
C ARG A 77 -24.75 -15.41 18.35
N ALA A 78 -23.66 -16.10 18.04
CA ALA A 78 -23.69 -17.47 17.56
C ALA A 78 -23.92 -18.50 18.69
N ALA A 79 -23.52 -18.18 19.92
CA ALA A 79 -23.78 -18.97 21.11
C ALA A 79 -25.19 -18.74 21.68
N ALA A 80 -25.86 -17.65 21.31
CA ALA A 80 -27.26 -17.43 21.65
C ALA A 80 -28.15 -18.46 20.92
N PRO A 81 -29.05 -19.17 21.62
CA PRO A 81 -29.95 -20.14 21.01
C PRO A 81 -30.82 -19.44 19.94
N PRO A 82 -31.20 -20.13 18.86
CA PRO A 82 -32.07 -19.54 17.84
C PRO A 82 -33.35 -19.07 18.52
N LYS A 83 -33.58 -17.76 18.54
CA LYS A 83 -34.91 -17.22 18.80
C LYS A 83 -35.77 -17.62 17.62
N GLU A 84 -36.41 -18.78 17.73
CA GLU A 84 -37.65 -19.09 17.01
C GLU A 84 -38.70 -18.06 17.47
N GLN A 85 -38.60 -16.85 16.92
CA GLN A 85 -39.80 -16.09 16.61
C GLN A 85 -40.49 -16.84 15.47
N GLU A 86 -41.50 -17.61 15.87
CA GLU A 86 -42.83 -17.53 15.25
C GLU A 86 -42.84 -17.75 13.74
N SER A 87 -43.03 -19.01 13.39
CA SER A 87 -43.47 -19.51 12.10
C SER A 87 -44.84 -18.93 11.70
N GLY A 88 -44.88 -17.65 11.33
CA GLY A 88 -45.99 -17.02 10.60
C GLY A 88 -46.05 -17.53 9.15
N LYS A 89 -46.50 -18.79 8.98
CA LYS A 89 -46.94 -19.35 7.70
C LYS A 89 -48.38 -18.91 7.39
N ALA A 90 -48.52 -17.82 6.66
CA ALA A 90 -49.64 -17.47 5.75
C ALA A 90 -49.26 -16.08 5.21
N GLU A 91 -49.20 -15.75 3.92
CA GLU A 91 -49.98 -16.18 2.79
C GLU A 91 -49.25 -15.61 1.54
N LYS A 92 -48.95 -16.43 0.53
CA LYS A 92 -48.87 -15.99 -0.89
C LYS A 92 -50.19 -16.48 -1.51
N PRO A 93 -50.80 -15.85 -2.55
CA PRO A 93 -50.10 -15.31 -3.73
C PRO A 93 -50.83 -14.14 -4.46
N LYS A 94 -50.33 -13.80 -5.68
CA LYS A 94 -50.86 -12.88 -6.73
C LYS A 94 -50.37 -11.43 -6.59
N LYS A 95 -49.75 -10.79 -7.59
CA LYS A 95 -49.74 -10.94 -9.04
C LYS A 95 -48.43 -10.34 -9.58
N ALA A 96 -47.79 -11.02 -10.53
CA ALA A 96 -46.95 -10.33 -11.51
C ALA A 96 -47.83 -9.43 -12.40
N PRO A 97 -47.24 -8.40 -13.02
CA PRO A 97 -47.40 -8.29 -14.45
C PRO A 97 -46.04 -8.32 -15.14
N GLU A 98 -45.91 -9.35 -15.96
CA GLU A 98 -45.16 -9.35 -17.20
C GLU A 98 -45.53 -8.11 -18.04
N GLU A 99 -44.53 -7.40 -18.58
CA GLU A 99 -44.47 -6.85 -19.95
C GLU A 99 -43.53 -5.65 -20.02
N GLY A 100 -42.48 -5.78 -20.83
CA GLY A 100 -41.50 -4.72 -21.06
C GLY A 100 -40.35 -5.13 -21.96
N LYS A 101 -40.63 -5.87 -23.04
CA LYS A 101 -39.72 -6.01 -24.18
C LYS A 101 -39.39 -4.59 -24.71
N ALA A 102 -38.11 -4.25 -24.90
CA ALA A 102 -37.61 -3.73 -26.18
C ALA A 102 -36.11 -3.37 -26.17
N LYS A 103 -35.38 -4.05 -27.07
CA LYS A 103 -34.40 -3.50 -28.04
C LYS A 103 -33.21 -2.71 -27.49
N LYS A 104 -32.01 -3.32 -27.47
CA LYS A 104 -30.99 -3.22 -28.53
C LYS A 104 -30.81 -1.80 -29.09
N VAL A 105 -29.70 -1.13 -28.75
CA VAL A 105 -28.81 -0.42 -29.73
C VAL A 105 -27.38 -0.39 -29.19
N LYS A 106 -26.50 -1.23 -29.75
CA LYS A 106 -25.09 -0.87 -30.01
C LYS A 106 -25.09 0.07 -31.21
N PRO A 107 -24.23 1.09 -31.24
CA PRO A 107 -23.54 1.42 -32.48
C PRO A 107 -22.03 1.27 -32.26
N GLU A 108 -21.48 0.14 -32.72
CA GLU A 108 -20.13 0.14 -33.27
C GLU A 108 -20.20 0.68 -34.69
N LYS A 109 -19.18 1.46 -35.06
CA LYS A 109 -18.49 1.52 -36.36
C LYS A 109 -18.41 2.89 -37.04
N LYS A 110 -17.13 3.29 -37.13
CA LYS A 110 -16.42 3.74 -38.35
C LYS A 110 -16.74 5.17 -38.80
N ALA A 111 -15.80 5.97 -39.30
CA ALA A 111 -14.49 5.70 -39.88
C ALA A 111 -13.77 7.08 -39.94
N ALA A 112 -12.53 7.22 -39.49
CA ALA A 112 -11.29 6.96 -40.27
C ALA A 112 -10.65 8.31 -40.74
N PRO A 113 -9.41 8.35 -41.27
CA PRO A 113 -8.18 8.57 -40.50
C PRO A 113 -7.34 9.75 -41.07
N PRO A 114 -6.03 9.64 -41.36
CA PRO A 114 -4.88 10.18 -40.62
C PRO A 114 -4.15 11.35 -41.34
N LYS A 115 -3.31 12.10 -40.62
CA LYS A 115 -2.18 12.89 -41.16
C LYS A 115 -1.01 12.67 -40.21
N GLU A 116 -0.04 11.80 -40.48
CA GLU A 116 1.06 11.91 -41.46
C GLU A 116 1.70 13.30 -41.51
N LYS A 117 2.87 13.44 -40.88
CA LYS A 117 4.18 13.81 -41.48
C LYS A 117 5.27 13.17 -40.60
N GLU A 118 6.00 12.17 -41.10
CA GLU A 118 7.33 12.32 -41.74
C GLU A 118 8.35 13.00 -40.82
N GLY A 119 9.55 12.47 -40.54
CA GLY A 119 10.33 11.38 -41.10
C GLY A 119 11.62 11.27 -40.27
N VAL A 120 12.24 10.11 -40.10
CA VAL A 120 13.36 9.59 -40.91
C VAL A 120 14.54 9.27 -39.97
N LYS A 121 14.88 7.98 -39.94
CA LYS A 121 16.22 7.36 -39.87
C LYS A 121 17.15 7.64 -38.69
N GLU A 122 17.44 6.57 -37.93
CA GLU A 122 18.72 5.84 -37.95
C GLU A 122 19.76 6.46 -36.99
N GLN A 123 20.08 5.76 -35.91
CA GLN A 123 21.38 5.11 -35.76
C GLN A 123 21.51 4.42 -34.39
N LYS A 124 22.06 3.19 -34.44
CA LYS A 124 22.70 2.50 -33.32
C LYS A 124 23.82 3.38 -32.74
N PRO A 125 24.22 3.13 -31.49
CA PRO A 125 25.48 2.39 -31.32
C PRO A 125 25.27 1.22 -30.34
N ALA A 126 25.66 -0.01 -30.67
CA ALA A 126 27.04 -0.50 -30.53
C ALA A 126 27.56 -0.16 -29.11
N ALA A 127 27.35 -1.07 -28.16
CA ALA A 127 28.41 -1.98 -27.72
C ALA A 127 29.67 -1.21 -27.26
N SER A 128 29.80 -1.04 -25.95
CA SER A 128 31.11 -0.99 -25.31
C SER A 128 31.05 -1.91 -24.08
N PRO A 129 31.93 -2.93 -24.02
CA PRO A 129 31.88 -3.99 -23.03
C PRO A 129 32.22 -3.47 -21.64
N GLN A 130 31.44 -3.94 -20.66
CA GLN A 130 31.82 -3.90 -19.25
C GLN A 130 33.17 -4.61 -19.10
N ALA A 131 34.14 -3.85 -18.60
CA ALA A 131 35.42 -4.33 -18.15
C ALA A 131 35.24 -5.44 -17.11
N GLU A 132 36.08 -6.45 -17.27
CA GLU A 132 36.12 -7.70 -16.54
C GLU A 132 36.24 -7.52 -15.02
N PRO A 133 35.64 -8.42 -14.21
CA PRO A 133 36.00 -8.57 -12.81
C PRO A 133 37.43 -9.15 -12.71
N PRO A 134 38.32 -8.58 -11.88
CA PRO A 134 39.65 -9.15 -11.69
C PRO A 134 39.54 -10.55 -11.07
N LYS A 135 40.15 -11.51 -11.76
CA LYS A 135 40.34 -12.88 -11.29
C LYS A 135 41.15 -12.85 -10.00
N GLU A 136 40.62 -13.48 -8.95
CA GLU A 136 41.39 -13.90 -7.78
C GLU A 136 42.50 -14.83 -8.24
N ASP A 137 43.71 -14.29 -8.28
CA ASP A 137 44.95 -15.03 -8.36
C ASP A 137 45.15 -15.71 -6.99
N LYS A 138 45.06 -17.04 -7.00
CA LYS A 138 45.37 -17.88 -5.85
C LYS A 138 46.76 -18.48 -6.08
N PRO A 139 47.81 -17.99 -5.42
CA PRO A 139 49.04 -18.75 -5.32
C PRO A 139 49.06 -19.56 -4.02
N GLN A 140 49.18 -20.89 -4.24
CA GLN A 140 49.81 -21.95 -3.43
C GLN A 140 49.51 -22.05 -1.94
#